data_AF-A0A942PD97-F1
#
_entry.id   AF-A0A942PD97-F1
#
_cell.length_a   1.000
_cell.length_b   1.000
_cell.length_c   1.000
_cell.angle_alpha   90.00
_cell.angle_beta   90.00
_cell.angle_gamma   90.00
#
_symmetry.space_group_name_H-M   'P 1'
#
loop_
_entity.id
_entity.type
_entity.pdbx_description
1 polymer ?
#
loop_
_entity_poly.entity_id
_entity_poly.type
_entity_poly.pdbx_seq_one_letter_code
_entity_poly.pdbx_strand_id
1 'polypeptide(L)' 'VCAARAKRWTTRRRLEAAIRLLEDDRLDPLIGEEVPFAELPQQLSRLLSPKAPSLGALVRY' A
#
# COMPACT_ATOMS: atom_id res chain seq x y z
N VAL A 1 11.58 -28.91 -7.49
CA VAL A 1 10.75 -29.10 -6.28
C VAL A 1 9.61 -28.08 -6.34
N CYS A 2 8.36 -28.50 -6.50
CA CYS A 2 7.23 -27.58 -6.43
C CYS A 2 7.13 -27.03 -4.99
N ALA A 3 7.25 -25.72 -4.81
CA ALA A 3 7.03 -25.09 -3.51
C ALA A 3 5.61 -25.45 -3.05
N ALA A 4 5.51 -26.22 -1.96
CA ALA A 4 4.23 -26.56 -1.36
C ALA A 4 3.43 -25.27 -1.15
N ARG A 5 2.28 -25.15 -1.81
CA ARG A 5 1.46 -23.94 -1.76
C ARG A 5 1.03 -23.75 -0.31
N ALA A 6 1.58 -22.73 0.37
CA ALA A 6 1.31 -22.48 1.78
C ALA A 6 -0.21 -22.40 2.01
N LYS A 7 -0.67 -22.97 3.13
CA LYS A 7 -2.10 -22.96 3.49
C LYS A 7 -2.59 -21.51 3.52
N ARG A 8 -3.73 -21.25 2.87
CA ARG A 8 -4.32 -19.91 2.80
C ARG A 8 -4.54 -19.37 4.21
N TRP A 9 -4.16 -18.12 4.46
CA TRP A 9 -4.42 -17.48 5.74
C TRP A 9 -5.91 -17.25 5.94
N THR A 10 -6.40 -17.52 7.14
CA THR A 10 -7.75 -17.13 7.55
C THR A 10 -7.91 -15.61 7.52
N THR A 11 -9.13 -15.12 7.43
CA THR A 11 -9.42 -13.67 7.50
C THR A 11 -8.90 -13.07 8.79
N ARG A 12 -9.12 -13.75 9.93
CA ARG A 12 -8.61 -13.32 11.24
C ARG A 12 -7.09 -13.16 11.24
N ARG A 13 -6.34 -14.17 10.79
CA ARG A 13 -4.87 -14.11 10.75
C ARG A 13 -4.35 -12.98 9.86
N ARG A 14 -5.03 -12.73 8.74
CA ARG A 14 -4.70 -11.61 7.84
C ARG A 14 -4.90 -10.26 8.53
N LEU A 15 -6.01 -10.08 9.25
CA LEU A 15 -6.28 -8.84 9.98
C LEU A 15 -5.27 -8.59 11.12
N GLU A 16 -4.98 -9.62 11.92
CA GLU A 16 -3.98 -9.52 12.99
C GLU A 16 -2.59 -9.14 12.46
N ALA A 17 -2.19 -9.71 11.32
CA ALA A 17 -0.94 -9.37 10.68
C ALA A 17 -0.94 -7.93 10.14
N ALA A 18 -2.05 -7.48 9.54
CA ALA A 18 -2.18 -6.11 9.05
C ALA A 18 -2.04 -5.10 10.20
N ILE A 19 -2.71 -5.34 11.34
CA ILE A 19 -2.61 -4.46 12.52
C ILE A 19 -1.18 -4.40 13.05
N ARG A 20 -0.48 -5.55 13.15
CA ARG A 20 0.93 -5.57 13.57
C ARG A 20 1.86 -4.83 12.61
N LEU A 21 1.56 -4.84 11.31
CA LEU A 21 2.34 -4.08 10.34
C LEU A 21 2.19 -2.57 10.54
N LEU A 22 1.03 -2.09 11.02
CA LEU A 22 0.82 -0.67 11.31
C LEU A 22 1.69 -0.15 12.46
N GLU A 23 2.30 -1.02 13.27
CA GLU A 23 3.21 -0.63 14.37
C GLU A 23 4.66 -0.39 13.90
N ASP A 24 4.98 -0.65 12.63
CA ASP A 24 6.33 -0.51 12.08
C ASP A 24 6.48 0.81 11.32
N ASP A 25 7.09 1.80 11.96
CA ASP A 25 7.36 3.15 11.41
C ASP A 25 8.10 3.12 10.06
N ARG A 26 8.80 2.02 9.72
CA ARG A 26 9.47 1.87 8.41
C ARG A 26 8.48 1.73 7.25
N LEU A 27 7.21 1.45 7.54
CA LEU A 27 6.16 1.37 6.55
C LEU A 27 5.48 2.72 6.29
N ASP A 28 5.63 3.71 7.17
CA ASP A 28 5.06 5.05 6.98
C ASP A 28 5.49 5.71 5.67
N PRO A 29 6.77 5.62 5.22
CA PRO A 29 7.19 6.20 3.94
C PRO A 29 6.54 5.55 2.71
N LEU A 30 5.89 4.38 2.85
CA LEU A 30 5.15 3.76 1.75
C LEU A 30 3.87 4.52 1.42
N ILE A 31 3.36 5.29 2.38
CA ILE A 31 2.20 6.15 2.21
C ILE A 31 2.68 7.49 1.66
N GLY A 32 2.19 7.82 0.47
CA GLY A 32 2.58 8.99 -0.29
C GLY A 32 1.84 10.27 0.08
N GLU A 33 2.04 11.27 -0.76
CA GLU A 33 1.34 12.55 -0.66
C GLU A 33 -0.19 12.38 -0.78
N GLU A 34 -0.90 13.33 -0.18
CA GLU A 34 -2.35 13.41 -0.26
C GLU A 34 -2.77 14.17 -1.53
N VAL A 35 -3.61 13.55 -2.35
CA VAL A 35 -4.05 14.07 -3.63
C VAL A 35 -5.58 14.19 -3.63
N PRO A 36 -6.14 15.37 -3.95
CA PRO A 36 -7.58 15.51 -4.17
C PRO A 36 -8.05 14.58 -5.29
N PHE A 37 -9.19 13.92 -5.12
CA PHE A 37 -9.75 13.02 -6.12
C PHE A 37 -9.95 13.72 -7.48
N ALA A 38 -10.34 14.99 -7.45
CA ALA A 38 -10.49 15.82 -8.65
C ALA A 38 -9.19 16.01 -9.45
N GLU A 39 -8.04 15.92 -8.80
CA GLU A 39 -6.71 16.14 -9.40
C GLU A 39 -5.96 14.82 -9.71
N LEU A 40 -6.54 13.67 -9.34
CA LEU A 40 -5.95 12.36 -9.58
C LEU A 40 -5.59 12.11 -11.05
N PRO A 41 -6.47 12.39 -12.03
CA PRO A 41 -6.16 12.12 -13.43
C PRO A 41 -4.89 12.83 -13.91
N GLN A 42 -4.62 14.03 -13.39
CA GLN A 42 -3.43 14.82 -13.73
C GLN A 42 -2.17 14.32 -12.99
N GLN A 43 -2.33 13.80 -11.78
CA GLN A 43 -1.21 13.29 -10.96
C GLN A 43 -0.86 11.83 -11.26
N LEU A 44 -1.72 11.06 -11.93
CA LEU A 44 -1.56 9.62 -12.11
C LEU A 44 -0.23 9.22 -12.75
N SER A 45 0.25 9.98 -13.74
CA SER A 45 1.54 9.73 -14.40
C SER A 45 2.74 9.90 -13.46
N ARG A 46 2.67 10.88 -12.55
CA ARG A 46 3.68 11.13 -11.51
C ARG A 46 3.61 10.05 -10.43
N LEU A 47 2.42 9.71 -9.96
CA LEU A 47 2.19 8.75 -8.88
C LEU A 47 2.57 7.31 -9.27
N LEU A 48 2.36 6.93 -10.53
CA LEU A 48 2.71 5.60 -11.05
C LEU A 48 4.11 5.55 -11.69
N SER A 49 4.89 6.63 -11.58
CA SER A 49 6.26 6.67 -12.09
C SER A 49 7.16 5.68 -11.35
N PRO A 50 8.13 5.02 -12.01
CA PRO A 50 9.12 4.18 -11.34
C PRO A 50 9.98 4.92 -10.30
N LYS A 51 9.96 6.26 -10.33
CA LYS A 51 10.65 7.13 -9.36
C LYS A 51 9.70 7.71 -8.32
N ALA A 52 8.47 7.21 -8.22
CA ALA A 52 7.53 7.64 -7.20
C ALA A 52 8.14 7.40 -5.81
N PRO A 53 8.08 8.38 -4.90
CA PRO A 53 8.72 8.28 -3.59
C PRO A 53 8.01 7.28 -2.65
N SER A 54 6.78 6.89 -2.97
CA SER A 54 5.88 6.10 -2.13
C SER A 54 5.18 5.03 -2.94
N LEU A 55 4.65 3.99 -2.28
CA LEU A 55 3.93 2.90 -2.93
C LEU A 55 2.48 3.27 -3.28
N GLY A 56 1.84 4.16 -2.53
CA GLY A 56 0.47 4.59 -2.80
C GLY A 56 0.17 6.00 -2.33
N ALA A 57 -0.54 6.78 -3.15
CA ALA A 57 -1.02 8.11 -2.77
C ALA A 57 -2.28 8.02 -1.89
N LEU A 58 -2.42 8.96 -0.96
CA LEU A 58 -3.66 9.10 -0.19
C LEU A 58 -4.66 9.92 -0.99
N VAL A 59 -5.82 9.34 -1.28
CA VAL A 59 -6.85 9.99 -2.08
C VAL A 59 -7.89 10.59 -1.16
N ARG A 60 -8.06 11.92 -1.24
CA ARG A 60 -9.10 12.65 -0.52
C ARG A 60 -10.30 12.91 -1.44
N TYR A 61 -11.51 12.62 -0.95
CA TYR A 61 -12.77 12.88 -1.65
C TYR A 61 -13.31 14.28 -1.37
#